data_AF-A0AA39KDP3-F1
#
_entry.id   AF-A0AA39KDP3-F1
#
_cell.length_a   1.000
_cell.length_b   1.000
_cell.length_c   1.000
_cell.angle_alpha   90.00
_cell.angle_beta   90.00
_cell.angle_gamma   90.00
#
_symmetry.space_group_name_H-M   'P 1'
#
loop_
_entity.id
_entity.type
_entity.pdbx_description
1 polymer ?
#
loop_
_entity_poly.entity_id
_entity_poly.type
_entity_poly.pdbx_seq_one_letter_code
_entity_poly.pdbx_strand_id
1 'polypeptide(L)'
;MSLYPHHFMLLLVLLLYLLIYPCFQLSFFLNKDTELECHNLPNMLIDKNQSAGSLLGLESRLVLCSKHSLKLPQSRHILVPFGKVHVEQQQDHVRVVVQTGSTRSAKFYDYTIDSDIGCLVSDSDLTSNLYRAFLYALSSHPLPDPLTGQTGTEEAIQLLQSATCYSFQNISKIDMELLNKIAAFTPSPTWYPKHKQSMQSVQQHHVYCSSQGQHHAFYKLVGAVVDYARLIKVFSISSDHSLSLHQLHSQHLLDWSSFQVFTSLPYQLFII
;
A
#
# COMPACT_ATOMS: atom_id res chain seq x y z
N MET A 1 -4.86 -42.19 -25.06
CA MET A 1 -5.77 -41.41 -24.18
C MET A 1 -5.07 -41.19 -22.85
N SER A 2 -4.33 -40.09 -22.70
CA SER A 2 -3.70 -39.68 -21.43
C SER A 2 -3.35 -38.20 -21.52
N LEU A 3 -4.34 -37.33 -21.31
CA LEU A 3 -4.19 -35.87 -21.41
C LEU A 3 -4.98 -35.18 -20.28
N TYR A 4 -4.86 -35.62 -19.02
CA TYR A 4 -5.60 -34.97 -17.91
C TYR A 4 -4.90 -34.77 -16.55
N PRO A 5 -3.58 -35.00 -16.33
CA PRO A 5 -3.00 -34.66 -15.03
C PRO A 5 -2.89 -33.14 -14.82
N HIS A 6 -2.59 -32.39 -15.88
CA HIS A 6 -2.36 -30.94 -15.79
C HIS A 6 -3.67 -30.15 -15.58
N HIS A 7 -4.76 -30.58 -16.23
CA HIS A 7 -6.06 -29.93 -16.11
C HIS A 7 -6.68 -30.17 -14.73
N PHE A 8 -6.52 -31.37 -14.17
CA PHE A 8 -6.95 -31.70 -12.81
C PHE A 8 -6.17 -30.90 -11.76
N MET A 9 -4.85 -30.77 -11.91
CA MET A 9 -4.02 -29.94 -11.03
C MET A 9 -4.44 -28.46 -11.07
N LEU A 10 -4.68 -27.89 -12.25
CA LEU A 10 -5.13 -26.51 -12.37
C LEU A 10 -6.53 -26.28 -11.77
N LEU A 11 -7.45 -27.24 -11.94
CA LEU A 11 -8.79 -27.16 -11.37
C LEU A 11 -8.76 -27.28 -9.84
N LEU A 12 -7.84 -28.08 -9.30
CA LEU A 12 -7.61 -28.22 -7.87
C LEU A 12 -6.97 -26.96 -7.27
N VAL A 13 -6.05 -26.31 -7.99
CA VAL A 13 -5.49 -25.00 -7.64
C VAL A 13 -6.57 -23.93 -7.67
N LEU A 14 -7.41 -23.88 -8.72
CA LEU A 14 -8.58 -23.00 -8.80
C LEU A 14 -9.54 -23.21 -7.63
N LEU A 15 -9.89 -24.46 -7.32
CA LEU A 15 -10.78 -24.80 -6.22
C LEU A 15 -10.15 -24.41 -4.88
N LEU A 16 -8.87 -24.68 -4.66
CA LEU A 16 -8.17 -24.23 -3.45
C LEU A 16 -8.16 -22.70 -3.35
N TYR A 17 -7.84 -21.97 -4.43
CA TYR A 17 -7.83 -20.51 -4.41
C TYR A 17 -9.22 -19.90 -4.24
N LEU A 18 -10.25 -20.43 -4.90
CA LEU A 18 -11.64 -19.98 -4.74
C LEU A 18 -12.20 -20.31 -3.35
N LEU A 19 -11.73 -21.39 -2.73
CA LEU A 19 -12.17 -21.84 -1.40
C LEU A 19 -11.39 -21.11 -0.28
N ILE A 20 -10.16 -20.64 -0.55
CA ILE A 20 -9.34 -19.87 0.39
C ILE A 20 -9.56 -18.34 0.24
N TYR A 21 -9.87 -17.83 -0.96
CA TYR A 21 -10.02 -16.40 -1.27
C TYR A 21 -11.36 -16.03 -1.94
N PRO A 22 -12.51 -16.25 -1.28
CA PRO A 22 -13.84 -15.91 -1.82
C PRO A 22 -14.11 -14.39 -1.94
N CYS A 23 -13.09 -13.55 -1.80
CA CYS A 23 -13.21 -12.16 -1.36
C CYS A 23 -13.34 -11.13 -2.50
N PHE A 24 -12.78 -11.40 -3.68
CA PHE A 24 -12.53 -10.35 -4.68
C PHE A 24 -13.64 -10.13 -5.72
N GLN A 25 -14.70 -10.94 -5.76
CA GLN A 25 -15.68 -10.96 -6.88
C GLN A 25 -15.09 -11.16 -8.27
N LEU A 26 -13.86 -11.66 -8.34
CA LEU A 26 -13.21 -11.94 -9.60
C LEU A 26 -13.67 -13.31 -10.08
N SER A 27 -14.15 -13.37 -11.31
CA SER A 27 -14.35 -14.62 -12.02
C SER A 27 -13.18 -14.87 -12.95
N PHE A 28 -12.77 -16.14 -13.04
CA PHE A 28 -11.65 -16.57 -13.87
C PHE A 28 -12.14 -17.62 -14.85
N PHE A 29 -11.56 -17.61 -16.05
CA PHE A 29 -11.79 -18.63 -17.06
C PHE A 29 -10.45 -19.15 -17.59
N LEU A 30 -10.45 -20.39 -18.07
CA LEU A 30 -9.28 -20.95 -18.72
C LEU A 30 -9.26 -20.47 -20.18
N ASN A 31 -8.22 -19.76 -20.57
CA ASN A 31 -8.06 -19.31 -21.94
C ASN A 31 -7.49 -20.42 -22.85
N LYS A 32 -7.32 -20.12 -24.15
CA LYS A 32 -6.81 -21.07 -25.16
C LYS A 32 -5.40 -21.58 -24.85
N ASP A 33 -4.63 -20.80 -24.09
CA ASP A 33 -3.25 -21.08 -23.72
C ASP A 33 -3.15 -21.83 -22.39
N THR A 34 -4.28 -22.31 -21.85
CA THR A 34 -4.40 -23.00 -20.54
C THR A 34 -4.01 -22.14 -19.34
N GLU A 35 -4.17 -20.83 -19.47
CA GLU A 35 -3.91 -19.86 -18.41
C GLU A 35 -5.21 -19.32 -17.82
N LEU A 36 -5.18 -18.99 -16.53
CA LEU A 36 -6.35 -18.48 -15.80
C LEU A 36 -6.44 -16.97 -16.02
N GLU A 37 -7.36 -16.58 -16.89
CA GLU A 37 -7.61 -15.19 -17.25
C GLU A 37 -8.77 -14.63 -16.43
N CYS A 38 -8.61 -13.42 -15.93
CA CYS A 38 -9.62 -12.70 -15.17
C CYS A 38 -10.68 -12.14 -16.12
N HIS A 39 -11.95 -12.41 -15.84
CA HIS A 39 -13.06 -11.85 -16.61
C HIS A 39 -13.27 -10.36 -16.32
N ASN A 40 -13.02 -9.93 -15.08
CA ASN A 40 -13.26 -8.57 -14.63
C ASN A 40 -12.13 -7.60 -15.02
N LEU A 41 -10.92 -8.12 -15.19
CA LEU A 41 -9.72 -7.36 -15.55
C LEU A 41 -9.17 -7.92 -16.87
N PRO A 42 -9.54 -7.32 -18.01
CA PRO A 42 -9.18 -7.85 -19.32
C PRO A 42 -7.66 -7.90 -19.51
N ASN A 43 -7.18 -8.96 -20.15
CA ASN A 43 -5.76 -9.25 -20.34
C ASN A 43 -4.95 -9.46 -19.04
N MET A 44 -5.59 -9.70 -17.90
CA MET A 44 -4.90 -10.07 -16.66
C MET A 44 -5.04 -11.56 -16.38
N LEU A 45 -3.92 -12.21 -16.10
CA LEU A 45 -3.83 -13.61 -15.74
C LEU A 45 -3.50 -13.76 -14.25
N ILE A 46 -3.88 -14.87 -13.63
CA ILE A 46 -3.33 -15.25 -12.33
C ILE A 46 -1.85 -15.55 -12.52
N ASP A 47 -1.00 -14.84 -11.78
CA ASP A 47 0.44 -15.04 -11.86
C ASP A 47 0.83 -16.40 -11.29
N LYS A 48 1.70 -17.13 -11.98
CA LYS A 48 2.27 -18.39 -11.48
C LYS A 48 3.14 -18.13 -10.25
N ASN A 49 3.80 -16.97 -10.21
CA ASN A 49 4.51 -16.50 -9.04
C ASN A 49 3.58 -15.60 -8.20
N GLN A 50 2.98 -16.20 -7.18
CA GLN A 50 2.16 -15.47 -6.23
C GLN A 50 2.98 -14.68 -5.20
N SER A 51 4.27 -14.38 -5.40
CA SER A 51 5.03 -13.45 -4.56
C SER A 51 5.12 -12.07 -5.19
N ALA A 52 4.76 -11.03 -4.44
CA ALA A 52 4.96 -9.64 -4.85
C ALA A 52 6.37 -9.12 -4.53
N GLY A 53 7.15 -9.85 -3.71
CA GLY A 53 8.42 -9.36 -3.18
C GLY A 53 8.28 -8.24 -2.13
N SER A 54 7.06 -7.91 -1.73
CA SER A 54 6.71 -6.87 -0.75
C SER A 54 5.52 -7.32 0.09
N LEU A 55 5.30 -6.70 1.25
CA LEU A 55 4.26 -7.06 2.23
C LEU A 55 4.44 -8.51 2.69
N LEU A 56 5.68 -8.87 3.06
CA LEU A 56 6.01 -10.22 3.50
C LEU A 56 5.17 -10.62 4.73
N GLY A 57 4.51 -11.78 4.65
CA GLY A 57 3.60 -12.25 5.69
C GLY A 57 2.13 -11.87 5.48
N LEU A 58 1.81 -11.00 4.51
CA LEU A 58 0.44 -10.84 4.03
C LEU A 58 0.01 -12.07 3.23
N GLU A 59 -0.91 -12.84 3.81
CA GLU A 59 -1.51 -13.98 3.11
C GLU A 59 -2.67 -13.54 2.24
N SER A 60 -3.53 -12.66 2.75
CA SER A 60 -4.73 -12.20 2.04
C SER A 60 -4.40 -11.32 0.83
N ARG A 61 -3.94 -11.92 -0.26
CA ARG A 61 -3.57 -11.24 -1.52
C ARG A 61 -3.70 -12.16 -2.73
N LEU A 62 -3.85 -11.56 -3.90
CA LEU A 62 -3.83 -12.24 -5.19
C LEU A 62 -2.92 -11.47 -6.15
N VAL A 63 -1.93 -12.14 -6.74
CA VAL A 63 -1.05 -11.52 -7.73
C VAL A 63 -1.55 -11.83 -9.13
N LEU A 64 -1.71 -10.80 -9.96
CA LEU A 64 -2.05 -10.89 -11.37
C LEU A 64 -0.88 -10.42 -12.23
N CYS A 65 -0.82 -10.91 -13.46
CA CYS A 65 0.15 -10.47 -14.46
C CYS A 65 -0.50 -10.26 -15.83
N SER A 66 -0.01 -9.30 -16.61
CA SER A 66 -0.49 -9.03 -17.96
C SER A 66 -0.23 -10.21 -18.90
N LYS A 67 -1.25 -10.57 -19.69
CA LYS A 67 -1.18 -11.60 -20.73
C LYS A 67 -0.20 -11.22 -21.84
N HIS A 68 -0.17 -9.95 -22.21
CA HIS A 68 0.71 -9.43 -23.26
C HIS A 68 2.05 -9.03 -22.66
N SER A 69 2.70 -9.99 -22.01
CA SER A 69 4.01 -9.82 -21.40
C SER A 69 5.11 -9.82 -22.47
N LEU A 70 5.25 -8.70 -23.21
CA LEU A 70 6.61 -8.16 -23.29
C LEU A 70 7.01 -7.93 -21.83
N LYS A 71 8.18 -8.40 -21.39
CA LYS A 71 8.68 -8.29 -20.00
C LYS A 71 8.87 -6.82 -19.61
N LEU A 72 7.79 -6.07 -19.61
CA LEU A 72 7.74 -4.67 -19.33
C LEU A 72 7.62 -4.52 -17.82
N PRO A 73 8.30 -3.51 -17.27
CA PRO A 73 8.05 -3.04 -15.92
C PRO A 73 6.54 -2.81 -15.72
N GLN A 74 6.04 -3.00 -14.50
CA GLN A 74 4.63 -2.73 -14.14
C GLN A 74 3.57 -3.67 -14.75
N SER A 75 3.98 -4.81 -15.32
CA SER A 75 3.04 -5.81 -15.84
C SER A 75 2.35 -6.67 -14.77
N ARG A 76 2.71 -6.49 -13.49
CA ARG A 76 2.22 -7.30 -12.37
C ARG A 76 1.49 -6.44 -11.35
N HIS A 77 0.45 -7.00 -10.76
CA HIS A 77 -0.44 -6.34 -9.82
C HIS A 77 -0.64 -7.22 -8.59
N ILE A 78 -0.70 -6.62 -7.41
CA ILE A 78 -1.13 -7.28 -6.18
C ILE A 78 -2.47 -6.71 -5.75
N LEU A 79 -3.48 -7.58 -5.73
CA LEU A 79 -4.80 -7.28 -5.20
C LEU A 79 -4.85 -7.65 -3.72
N VAL A 80 -5.22 -6.69 -2.89
CA VAL A 80 -5.33 -6.86 -1.43
C VAL A 80 -6.74 -6.51 -0.98
N PRO A 81 -7.46 -7.41 -0.31
CA PRO A 81 -8.80 -7.09 0.16
C PRO A 81 -8.75 -6.06 1.28
N PHE A 82 -9.81 -5.27 1.38
CA PHE A 82 -9.99 -4.27 2.42
C PHE A 82 -11.01 -4.77 3.44
N GLY A 83 -10.60 -4.86 4.70
CA GLY A 83 -11.44 -5.44 5.73
C GLY A 83 -10.81 -5.47 7.11
N LYS A 84 -11.33 -6.34 7.98
CA LYS A 84 -10.80 -6.51 9.33
C LYS A 84 -9.52 -7.32 9.25
N VAL A 85 -8.42 -6.75 9.73
CA VAL A 85 -7.11 -7.42 9.71
C VAL A 85 -6.88 -8.20 10.99
N HIS A 86 -6.47 -9.45 10.83
CA HIS A 86 -6.05 -10.37 11.88
C HIS A 86 -4.56 -10.64 11.72
N VAL A 87 -3.86 -10.64 12.85
CA VAL A 87 -2.42 -10.81 12.92
C VAL A 87 -2.15 -12.00 13.81
N GLU A 88 -1.41 -12.97 13.30
CA GLU A 88 -0.96 -14.13 14.04
C GLU A 88 0.56 -14.13 14.07
N GLN A 89 1.13 -14.10 15.27
CA GLN A 89 2.57 -14.28 15.43
C GLN A 89 2.91 -15.75 15.20
N GLN A 90 3.68 -16.04 14.15
CA GLN A 90 4.34 -17.33 14.00
C GLN A 90 5.77 -17.24 14.55
N GLN A 91 6.43 -18.40 14.66
CA GLN A 91 7.76 -18.51 15.28
C GLN A 91 8.78 -17.56 14.62
N ASP A 92 8.83 -17.55 13.28
CA ASP A 92 9.84 -16.80 12.53
C ASP A 92 9.29 -15.57 11.79
N HIS A 93 7.97 -15.45 11.63
CA HIS A 93 7.36 -14.35 10.87
C HIS A 93 5.95 -14.00 11.38
N VAL A 94 5.43 -12.87 10.91
CA VAL A 94 4.05 -12.44 11.18
C VAL A 94 3.16 -12.90 10.04
N ARG A 95 2.03 -13.51 10.38
CA ARG A 95 0.99 -13.87 9.42
C ARG A 95 -0.14 -12.86 9.49
N VAL A 96 -0.39 -12.15 8.39
CA VAL A 96 -1.41 -11.12 8.27
C VAL A 96 -2.53 -11.62 7.35
N VAL A 97 -3.73 -11.75 7.91
CA VAL A 97 -4.93 -12.21 7.20
C VAL A 97 -6.00 -11.13 7.26
N VAL A 98 -6.52 -10.75 6.11
CA VAL A 98 -7.63 -9.81 6.01
C VAL A 98 -8.92 -10.61 5.88
N GLN A 99 -9.76 -10.50 6.90
CA GLN A 99 -11.11 -11.04 6.86
C GLN A 99 -12.02 -10.05 6.16
N THR A 100 -12.54 -10.49 5.02
CA THR A 100 -13.70 -9.87 4.41
C THR A 100 -14.93 -10.55 4.98
N GLY A 101 -15.94 -9.80 5.42
CA GLY A 101 -17.14 -10.39 6.00
C GLY A 101 -17.85 -11.38 5.06
N SER A 102 -18.95 -12.00 5.51
CA SER A 102 -19.76 -12.95 4.72
C SER A 102 -20.37 -12.38 3.42
N THR A 103 -20.11 -11.11 3.11
CA THR A 103 -20.57 -10.45 1.90
C THR A 103 -19.76 -10.93 0.71
N ARG A 104 -20.45 -11.42 -0.32
CA ARG A 104 -19.84 -11.83 -1.61
C ARG A 104 -19.12 -10.70 -2.35
N SER A 105 -19.14 -9.46 -1.87
CA SER A 105 -18.47 -8.27 -2.45
C SER A 105 -17.56 -7.64 -1.41
N ALA A 106 -16.28 -8.02 -1.38
CA ALA A 106 -15.32 -7.30 -0.57
C ALA A 106 -14.63 -6.24 -1.43
N LYS A 107 -14.56 -5.02 -0.91
CA LYS A 107 -13.69 -4.00 -1.47
C LYS A 107 -12.25 -4.54 -1.45
N PHE A 108 -11.50 -4.27 -2.49
CA PHE A 108 -10.07 -4.55 -2.55
C PHE A 108 -9.35 -3.34 -3.15
N TYR A 109 -8.04 -3.32 -2.94
CA TYR A 109 -7.12 -2.36 -3.55
C TYR A 109 -6.20 -3.09 -4.50
N ASP A 110 -5.96 -2.47 -5.64
CA ASP A 110 -5.00 -2.91 -6.65
C ASP A 110 -3.74 -2.07 -6.49
N TYR A 111 -2.60 -2.74 -6.31
CA TYR A 111 -1.30 -2.10 -6.33
C TYR A 111 -0.46 -2.66 -7.47
N THR A 112 0.03 -1.78 -8.33
CA THR A 112 0.98 -2.12 -9.37
C THR A 112 2.34 -2.43 -8.75
N ILE A 113 2.97 -3.52 -9.17
CA ILE A 113 4.32 -3.90 -8.76
C ILE A 113 5.30 -3.26 -9.74
N ASP A 114 5.97 -2.20 -9.31
CA ASP A 114 7.03 -1.55 -10.07
C ASP A 114 8.38 -2.13 -9.66
N SER A 115 8.94 -3.00 -10.49
CA SER A 115 10.24 -3.64 -10.22
C SER A 115 11.43 -2.77 -10.62
N ASP A 116 11.23 -1.70 -11.39
CA ASP A 116 12.32 -0.80 -11.79
C ASP A 116 12.62 0.19 -10.67
N ILE A 117 11.56 0.74 -10.08
CA ILE A 117 11.65 1.65 -8.93
C ILE A 117 11.79 0.85 -7.63
N GLY A 118 11.28 -0.39 -7.60
CA GLY A 118 11.28 -1.23 -6.41
C GLY A 118 10.19 -0.81 -5.42
N CYS A 119 8.97 -0.57 -5.89
CA CYS A 119 7.88 -0.17 -5.01
C CYS A 119 6.52 -0.70 -5.47
N LEU A 120 5.59 -0.75 -4.51
CA LEU A 120 4.18 -0.90 -4.84
C LEU A 120 3.60 0.49 -5.12
N VAL A 121 2.84 0.63 -6.20
CA VAL A 121 2.18 1.88 -6.58
C VAL A 121 0.68 1.71 -6.49
N SER A 122 -0.01 2.67 -5.87
CA SER A 122 -1.47 2.70 -5.77
C SER A 122 -1.99 3.74 -6.74
N ASP A 123 -3.19 3.54 -7.26
CA ASP A 123 -3.99 4.64 -7.78
C ASP A 123 -4.17 5.70 -6.68
N SER A 124 -4.24 6.98 -7.05
CA SER A 124 -4.07 8.17 -6.20
C SER A 124 -5.07 8.35 -5.04
N ASP A 125 -5.81 7.31 -4.65
CA ASP A 125 -6.67 7.27 -3.47
C ASP A 125 -5.85 7.32 -2.16
N LEU A 126 -6.18 8.28 -1.28
CA LEU A 126 -5.56 8.39 0.04
C LEU A 126 -5.84 7.13 0.87
N THR A 127 -7.07 6.61 0.86
CA THR A 127 -7.43 5.45 1.68
C THR A 127 -6.61 4.23 1.29
N SER A 128 -6.43 4.00 -0.01
CA SER A 128 -5.57 2.93 -0.54
C SER A 128 -4.12 3.05 -0.06
N ASN A 129 -3.54 4.26 -0.10
CA ASN A 129 -2.17 4.51 0.35
C ASN A 129 -2.02 4.35 1.87
N LEU A 130 -2.97 4.87 2.67
CA LEU A 130 -2.98 4.68 4.12
C LEU A 130 -3.16 3.21 4.50
N TYR A 131 -4.00 2.48 3.77
CA TYR A 131 -4.18 1.05 4.01
C TYR A 131 -2.90 0.27 3.72
N ARG A 132 -2.19 0.62 2.64
CA ARG A 132 -0.87 0.06 2.34
C ARG A 132 0.15 0.36 3.42
N ALA A 133 0.23 1.60 3.90
CA ALA A 133 1.12 1.99 5.00
C ALA A 133 0.81 1.18 6.28
N PHE A 134 -0.48 1.00 6.58
CA PHE A 134 -0.94 0.19 7.69
C PHE A 134 -0.52 -1.28 7.56
N LEU A 135 -0.67 -1.88 6.37
CA LEU A 135 -0.26 -3.26 6.11
C LEU A 135 1.26 -3.43 6.22
N TYR A 136 2.06 -2.48 5.72
CA TYR A 136 3.51 -2.48 5.88
C TYR A 136 3.94 -2.42 7.36
N ALA A 137 3.32 -1.55 8.16
CA ALA A 137 3.59 -1.48 9.59
C ALA A 137 3.24 -2.80 10.31
N LEU A 138 2.13 -3.44 9.91
CA LEU A 138 1.69 -4.72 10.45
C LEU A 138 2.59 -5.91 10.09
N SER A 139 3.03 -5.96 8.83
CA SER A 139 3.82 -7.05 8.26
C SER A 139 5.33 -6.86 8.47
N SER A 140 5.72 -5.84 9.23
CA SER A 140 7.12 -5.52 9.44
C SER A 140 7.91 -6.65 10.11
N HIS A 141 9.07 -6.94 9.53
CA HIS A 141 10.01 -7.98 9.91
C HIS A 141 11.45 -7.43 9.79
N PRO A 142 12.46 -7.98 10.50
CA PRO A 142 13.83 -7.46 10.45
C PRO A 142 14.52 -7.60 9.09
N LEU A 143 14.02 -8.47 8.21
CA LEU A 143 14.55 -8.62 6.87
C LEU A 143 13.84 -7.66 5.91
N PRO A 144 14.59 -6.98 5.03
CA PRO A 144 14.00 -6.11 4.02
C PRO A 144 13.17 -6.91 3.01
N ASP A 145 12.10 -6.30 2.54
CA ASP A 145 11.27 -6.81 1.45
C ASP A 145 12.11 -6.87 0.15
N PRO A 146 12.15 -8.01 -0.57
CA PRO A 146 12.97 -8.17 -1.78
C PRO A 146 12.72 -7.15 -2.90
N LEU A 147 11.49 -6.62 -3.00
CA LEU A 147 11.10 -5.64 -4.00
C LEU A 147 11.64 -4.25 -3.64
N THR A 148 11.49 -3.84 -2.38
CA THR A 148 11.79 -2.46 -1.96
C THR A 148 13.19 -2.30 -1.37
N GLY A 149 13.81 -3.39 -0.93
CA GLY A 149 15.07 -3.36 -0.19
C GLY A 149 14.94 -2.74 1.21
N GLN A 150 13.71 -2.55 1.70
CA GLN A 150 13.41 -1.89 2.97
C GLN A 150 12.49 -2.77 3.83
N THR A 151 12.52 -2.56 5.14
CA THR A 151 11.58 -3.21 6.06
C THR A 151 10.19 -2.58 5.94
N GLY A 152 9.15 -3.32 6.36
CA GLY A 152 7.78 -2.79 6.37
C GLY A 152 7.64 -1.50 7.20
N THR A 153 8.37 -1.36 8.31
CA THR A 153 8.37 -0.11 9.09
C THR A 153 8.91 1.08 8.29
N GLU A 154 10.02 0.89 7.59
CA GLU A 154 10.65 1.93 6.76
C GLU A 154 9.73 2.33 5.60
N GLU A 155 9.16 1.36 4.89
CA GLU A 155 8.20 1.58 3.79
C GLU A 155 6.96 2.35 4.27
N ALA A 156 6.39 1.96 5.40
CA ALA A 156 5.23 2.65 5.97
C ALA A 156 5.55 4.12 6.31
N ILE A 157 6.74 4.38 6.86
CA ILE A 157 7.22 5.73 7.19
C ILE A 157 7.43 6.56 5.92
N GLN A 158 8.13 6.01 4.92
CA GLN A 158 8.37 6.70 3.66
C GLN A 158 7.05 7.04 2.96
N LEU A 159 6.09 6.11 2.96
CA LEU A 159 4.79 6.33 2.37
C LEU A 159 4.02 7.47 3.07
N LEU A 160 4.01 7.51 4.39
CA LEU A 160 3.39 8.60 5.16
C LEU A 160 4.06 9.97 4.97
N GLN A 161 5.36 9.99 4.65
CA GLN A 161 6.10 11.21 4.33
C GLN A 161 5.88 11.68 2.89
N SER A 162 5.51 10.76 1.99
CA SER A 162 5.38 11.04 0.57
C SER A 162 4.18 11.94 0.26
N ALA A 163 4.26 12.66 -0.86
CA ALA A 163 3.22 13.55 -1.33
C ALA A 163 1.86 12.86 -1.56
N THR A 164 1.83 11.54 -1.78
CA THR A 164 0.56 10.80 -1.96
C THR A 164 -0.31 10.85 -0.71
N CYS A 165 0.29 10.95 0.47
CA CYS A 165 -0.44 11.13 1.73
C CYS A 165 -0.85 12.59 2.00
N TYR A 166 -0.55 13.54 1.10
CA TYR A 166 -0.93 14.95 1.18
C TYR A 166 -1.68 15.42 -0.07
N SER A 167 -1.99 14.54 -1.02
CA SER A 167 -2.67 14.88 -2.27
C SER A 167 -4.17 14.57 -2.21
N PHE A 168 -4.86 15.10 -1.21
CA PHE A 168 -6.31 14.87 -1.03
C PHE A 168 -7.05 16.17 -0.75
N GLN A 169 -8.32 16.23 -1.17
CA GLN A 169 -9.19 17.41 -0.96
C GLN A 169 -10.00 17.30 0.33
N ASN A 170 -10.33 16.09 0.77
CA ASN A 170 -11.07 15.84 1.98
C ASN A 170 -10.59 14.53 2.62
N ILE A 171 -10.73 14.44 3.94
CA ILE A 171 -10.36 13.26 4.72
C ILE A 171 -11.63 12.50 5.12
N SER A 172 -11.71 11.22 4.75
CA SER A 172 -12.85 10.38 5.11
C SER A 172 -12.73 9.85 6.54
N LYS A 173 -13.83 9.32 7.07
CA LYS A 173 -13.83 8.60 8.35
C LYS A 173 -12.89 7.39 8.33
N ILE A 174 -12.81 6.69 7.18
CA ILE A 174 -11.97 5.51 7.01
C ILE A 174 -10.49 5.90 7.07
N ASP A 175 -10.12 7.02 6.46
CA ASP A 175 -8.75 7.55 6.51
C ASP A 175 -8.33 7.86 7.94
N MET A 176 -9.20 8.52 8.70
CA MET A 176 -8.96 8.79 10.13
C MET A 176 -8.83 7.52 10.95
N GLU A 177 -9.63 6.49 10.68
CA GLU A 177 -9.51 5.20 11.34
C GLU A 177 -8.18 4.51 11.02
N LEU A 178 -7.71 4.56 9.77
CA LEU A 178 -6.42 4.03 9.35
C LEU A 178 -5.26 4.80 10.00
N LEU A 179 -5.30 6.14 9.98
CA LEU A 179 -4.31 7.00 10.64
C LEU A 179 -4.19 6.70 12.14
N ASN A 180 -5.32 6.55 12.83
CA ASN A 180 -5.33 6.18 14.25
C ASN A 180 -4.72 4.78 14.49
N LYS A 181 -5.01 3.81 13.62
CA LYS A 181 -4.38 2.48 13.69
C LYS A 181 -2.87 2.56 13.46
N ILE A 182 -2.41 3.37 12.52
CA ILE A 182 -0.98 3.55 12.25
C ILE A 182 -0.29 4.27 13.42
N ALA A 183 -0.91 5.29 14.00
CA ALA A 183 -0.37 5.98 15.18
C ALA A 183 -0.20 5.02 16.38
N ALA A 184 -1.04 3.98 16.49
CA ALA A 184 -0.97 2.99 17.57
C ALA A 184 0.29 2.10 17.52
N PHE A 185 1.04 2.08 16.40
CA PHE A 185 2.38 1.47 16.32
C PHE A 185 3.46 2.31 17.01
N THR A 186 3.12 3.47 17.55
CA THR A 186 4.04 4.27 18.36
C THR A 186 4.19 3.63 19.74
N PRO A 187 5.41 3.25 20.16
CA PRO A 187 5.63 2.77 21.52
C PRO A 187 5.29 3.91 22.51
N SER A 188 4.27 3.72 23.34
CA SER A 188 3.88 4.74 24.32
C SER A 188 4.68 4.57 25.63
N PRO A 189 5.41 5.60 26.07
CA PRO A 189 6.03 5.58 27.38
C PRO A 189 4.94 5.75 28.45
N THR A 190 4.80 4.77 29.32
CA THR A 190 3.98 4.83 30.53
C THR A 190 4.87 4.93 31.76
N TRP A 191 4.55 5.78 32.72
CA TRP A 191 5.34 5.90 33.94
C TRP A 191 4.98 4.77 34.93
N TYR A 192 6.00 4.06 35.45
CA TYR A 192 5.90 3.02 36.45
C TYR A 192 6.64 3.40 37.76
N PRO A 193 6.06 3.13 38.93
CA PRO A 193 4.63 2.93 39.17
C PRO A 193 3.84 4.20 38.79
N LYS A 194 2.59 4.05 38.33
CA LYS A 194 1.74 5.18 37.90
C LYS A 194 1.64 6.32 38.92
N HIS A 195 1.83 6.00 40.21
CA HIS A 195 1.74 6.93 41.34
C HIS A 195 3.10 7.50 41.80
N LYS A 196 4.22 7.03 41.24
CA LYS A 196 5.58 7.43 41.65
C LYS A 196 6.43 8.05 40.55
N GLN A 197 6.01 7.94 39.28
CA GLN A 197 6.71 8.51 38.11
C GLN A 197 8.24 8.30 38.14
N SER A 198 8.70 7.20 38.74
CA SER A 198 10.11 6.98 39.05
C SER A 198 10.85 6.25 37.93
N MET A 199 10.12 5.60 37.01
CA MET A 199 10.70 4.80 35.93
C MET A 199 9.82 4.84 34.68
N GLN A 200 10.41 5.02 33.50
CA GLN A 200 9.69 4.95 32.22
C GLN A 200 9.54 3.47 31.79
N SER A 201 8.31 3.03 31.56
CA SER A 201 7.96 1.68 31.09
C SER A 201 7.20 1.77 29.79
N VAL A 202 7.63 1.10 28.73
CA VAL A 202 6.89 1.08 27.45
C VAL A 202 5.78 0.03 27.55
N GLN A 203 4.52 0.43 27.51
CA GLN A 203 3.39 -0.51 27.46
C GLN A 203 3.05 -0.84 26.02
N GLN A 204 3.04 -2.13 25.69
CA GLN A 204 2.70 -2.62 24.35
C GLN A 204 1.17 -2.63 24.19
N HIS A 205 0.66 -1.96 23.15
CA HIS A 205 -0.72 -2.21 22.70
C HIS A 205 -0.73 -3.55 21.95
N HIS A 206 -0.96 -4.63 22.69
CA HIS A 206 -0.85 -6.03 22.25
C HIS A 206 -1.75 -6.45 21.07
N VAL A 207 -2.65 -5.61 20.57
CA VAL A 207 -3.66 -6.04 19.60
C VAL A 207 -3.11 -6.17 18.17
N TYR A 208 -2.04 -5.43 17.82
CA TYR A 208 -1.58 -5.35 16.43
C TYR A 208 -0.06 -5.39 16.21
N CYS A 209 0.76 -5.32 17.26
CA CYS A 209 2.19 -5.03 17.10
C CYS A 209 3.09 -6.21 17.45
N SER A 210 3.79 -6.75 16.43
CA SER A 210 5.13 -7.27 16.65
C SER A 210 6.04 -6.13 17.13
N SER A 211 7.06 -6.42 17.93
CA SER A 211 8.01 -5.40 18.39
C SER A 211 8.71 -4.65 17.25
N GLN A 212 8.77 -5.28 16.07
CA GLN A 212 9.48 -4.85 14.87
C GLN A 212 8.71 -3.78 14.08
N GLY A 213 7.38 -3.82 14.12
CA GLY A 213 6.52 -2.81 13.51
C GLY A 213 6.42 -1.51 14.31
N GLN A 214 7.01 -1.43 15.50
CA GLN A 214 6.89 -0.25 16.36
C GLN A 214 7.91 0.83 16.00
N HIS A 215 7.45 2.06 15.83
CA HIS A 215 8.35 3.19 15.58
C HIS A 215 7.76 4.52 16.07
N HIS A 216 8.60 5.35 16.71
CA HIS A 216 8.14 6.62 17.28
C HIS A 216 7.73 7.67 16.24
N ALA A 217 8.17 7.51 14.99
CA ALA A 217 7.84 8.47 13.92
C ALA A 217 6.37 8.41 13.52
N PHE A 218 5.69 7.26 13.68
CA PHE A 218 4.29 7.12 13.27
C PHE A 218 3.39 8.19 13.89
N TYR A 219 3.52 8.46 15.18
CA TYR A 219 2.76 9.52 15.84
C TYR A 219 2.96 10.90 15.20
N LYS A 220 4.21 11.27 14.93
CA LYS A 220 4.55 12.57 14.33
C LYS A 220 4.04 12.68 12.90
N LEU A 221 4.20 11.63 12.10
CA LEU A 221 3.80 11.61 10.70
C LEU A 221 2.28 11.60 10.54
N VAL A 222 1.58 10.79 11.33
CA VAL A 222 0.12 10.84 11.39
C VAL A 222 -0.38 12.21 11.83
N GLY A 223 0.26 12.82 12.83
CA GLY A 223 -0.03 14.19 13.26
C GLY A 223 0.11 15.19 12.11
N ALA A 224 1.19 15.12 11.32
CA ALA A 224 1.40 15.99 10.17
C ALA A 224 0.31 15.84 9.10
N VAL A 225 -0.12 14.60 8.79
CA VAL A 225 -1.22 14.35 7.84
C VAL A 225 -2.55 14.92 8.36
N VAL A 226 -2.84 14.75 9.66
CA VAL A 226 -4.06 15.30 10.29
C VAL A 226 -4.04 16.83 10.33
N ASP A 227 -2.89 17.43 10.63
CA ASP A 227 -2.73 18.89 10.63
C ASP A 227 -2.90 19.46 9.22
N TYR A 228 -2.35 18.80 8.21
CA TYR A 228 -2.61 19.14 6.80
C TYR A 228 -4.10 19.05 6.47
N ALA A 229 -4.79 17.97 6.88
CA ALA A 229 -6.22 17.83 6.69
C ALA A 229 -7.03 18.97 7.35
N ARG A 230 -6.57 19.48 8.51
CA ARG A 230 -7.19 20.62 9.18
C ARG A 230 -6.98 21.91 8.41
N LEU A 231 -5.77 22.13 7.88
CA LEU A 231 -5.43 23.31 7.09
C LEU A 231 -6.28 23.39 5.82
N ILE A 232 -6.34 22.32 5.02
CA ILE A 232 -7.13 22.32 3.77
C ILE A 232 -8.60 22.63 4.03
N LYS A 233 -9.17 22.12 5.15
CA LYS A 233 -10.56 22.38 5.52
C LYS A 233 -10.83 23.85 5.81
N VAL A 234 -9.90 24.53 6.48
CA VAL A 234 -10.00 25.99 6.73
C VAL A 234 -9.98 26.75 5.42
N PHE A 235 -9.07 26.40 4.50
CA PHE A 235 -8.99 27.06 3.19
C PHE A 235 -10.24 26.82 2.32
N SER A 236 -10.80 25.61 2.31
CA SER A 236 -12.03 25.30 1.57
C SER A 236 -13.25 26.09 2.07
N ILE A 237 -13.38 26.28 3.39
CA ILE A 237 -14.47 27.09 3.96
C ILE A 237 -14.29 28.57 3.60
N SER A 238 -13.06 29.06 3.54
CA SER A 238 -12.78 30.45 3.15
C SER A 238 -13.04 30.73 1.66
N SER A 239 -12.84 29.75 0.78
CA SER A 239 -13.12 29.91 -0.66
C SER A 239 -14.61 30.00 -1.00
N ASP A 240 -15.49 29.43 -0.18
CA ASP A 240 -16.94 29.53 -0.36
C ASP A 240 -17.48 30.94 -0.06
N HIS A 241 -16.72 31.77 0.64
CA HIS A 241 -17.12 33.13 1.01
C HIS A 241 -16.52 34.25 0.15
N SER A 242 -15.65 33.94 -0.81
CA SER A 242 -15.13 34.98 -1.72
C SER A 242 -14.48 34.41 -2.98
N LEU A 243 -15.23 34.32 -4.07
CA LEU A 243 -14.67 34.40 -5.42
C LEU A 243 -15.61 35.20 -6.34
N SER A 244 -15.81 36.47 -6.00
CA SER A 244 -16.02 37.50 -7.01
C SER A 244 -14.65 37.79 -7.63
N LEU A 245 -14.31 37.12 -8.74
CA LEU A 245 -13.17 37.49 -9.57
C LEU A 245 -13.46 38.84 -10.21
N HIS A 246 -13.16 39.93 -9.50
CA HIS A 246 -12.96 41.20 -10.16
C HIS A 246 -11.67 41.09 -10.97
N GLN A 247 -11.84 41.01 -12.29
CA GLN A 247 -10.79 41.20 -13.28
C GLN A 247 -9.89 42.37 -12.89
N LEU A 248 -8.63 42.07 -12.59
CA LEU A 248 -7.53 43.00 -12.81
C LEU A 248 -6.44 42.24 -13.57
N HIS A 249 -6.37 42.59 -14.85
CA HIS A 249 -5.37 42.17 -15.80
C HIS A 249 -3.95 42.48 -15.30
N SER A 250 -3.07 41.50 -15.52
CA SER A 250 -1.67 41.64 -15.92
C SER A 250 -0.63 42.11 -14.90
N GLN A 251 0.07 41.13 -14.32
CA GLN A 251 1.54 41.15 -14.29
C GLN A 251 2.07 39.73 -14.55
N HIS A 252 1.94 39.33 -15.81
CA HIS A 252 2.80 38.37 -16.47
C HIS A 252 4.23 38.96 -16.46
N LEU A 253 5.20 38.23 -15.90
CA LEU A 253 6.67 38.41 -15.89
C LEU A 253 7.25 38.51 -14.46
N LEU A 254 8.23 37.64 -14.19
CA LEU A 254 8.92 37.36 -12.91
C LEU A 254 8.11 36.40 -12.01
N ASP A 255 8.20 35.07 -12.10
CA ASP A 255 9.43 34.32 -11.90
C ASP A 255 9.21 32.85 -12.33
N TRP A 256 9.45 32.56 -13.61
CA TRP A 256 9.47 31.21 -14.18
C TRP A 256 10.91 30.65 -14.19
N SER A 257 11.65 30.84 -13.10
CA SER A 257 13.07 30.45 -13.01
C SER A 257 13.34 29.43 -11.91
N SER A 258 12.62 28.31 -11.89
CA SER A 258 13.06 27.14 -11.10
C SER A 258 12.39 25.83 -11.52
N PHE A 259 12.37 25.53 -12.81
CA PHE A 259 12.24 24.14 -13.25
C PHE A 259 13.21 23.82 -14.38
N GLN A 260 13.88 22.68 -14.19
CA GLN A 260 14.71 21.89 -15.12
C GLN A 260 16.18 22.28 -15.26
N VAL A 261 17.04 21.55 -14.54
CA VAL A 261 18.10 20.75 -15.17
C VAL A 261 18.29 19.48 -14.34
N PHE A 262 18.02 18.29 -14.89
CA PHE A 262 18.92 17.12 -14.81
C PHE A 262 18.30 15.89 -15.49
N THR A 263 18.54 15.77 -16.80
CA THR A 263 18.86 14.55 -17.56
C THR A 263 19.64 15.07 -18.79
N SER A 264 20.68 14.48 -19.37
CA SER A 264 21.43 13.24 -19.24
C SER A 264 22.69 13.37 -20.15
N LEU A 265 23.77 12.65 -19.85
CA LEU A 265 25.02 12.46 -20.63
C LEU A 265 24.77 12.03 -22.11
N PRO A 266 25.72 12.19 -23.07
CA PRO A 266 26.77 11.15 -23.30
C PRO A 266 28.14 11.60 -23.88
N TYR A 267 29.15 10.73 -23.68
CA TYR A 267 30.38 10.43 -24.46
C TYR A 267 30.84 11.35 -25.61
N GLN A 268 32.14 11.73 -25.66
CA GLN A 268 33.13 11.21 -26.64
C GLN A 268 34.59 11.70 -26.44
N LEU A 269 35.49 10.94 -27.07
CA LEU A 269 36.95 10.83 -27.07
C LEU A 269 37.83 12.03 -27.58
N PHE A 270 39.05 12.08 -27.03
CA PHE A 270 40.40 12.31 -27.63
C PHE A 270 40.92 13.69 -28.16
N ILE A 271 42.27 13.77 -28.07
CA ILE A 271 43.30 14.65 -28.70
C ILE A 271 43.48 16.02 -27.99
N ILE A 272 44.64 16.44 -27.46
CA ILE A 272 46.08 16.31 -27.82
C ILE A 272 46.91 16.00 -26.57
#